data_AF-A0A836RPZ9-F1
#
_entry.id   AF-A0A836RPZ9-F1
#
_cell.length_a   1.000
_cell.length_b   1.000
_cell.length_c   1.000
_cell.angle_alpha   90.00
_cell.angle_beta   90.00
_cell.angle_gamma   90.00
#
_symmetry.space_group_name_H-M   'P 1'
#
loop_
_entity.id
_entity.type
_entity.pdbx_description
1 polymer ?
#
loop_
_entity_poly.entity_id
_entity_poly.type
_entity_poly.pdbx_seq_one_letter_code
_entity_poly.pdbx_strand_id
1 'polypeptide(L)'
;MVDVDDVLEWSEKVATVVGNLLSMLLIVQMIGDLLGINIFDALGALMARPWVVPVELVEQYYWVWYSMELALLAIMLADQVYTMRYMQVHKEPPPPEYVRWISLAIFTLSFWLAIVFRYTTFFIICAMSAISLSYTMFARRE
;
A
#
# COMPACT_ATOMS: atom_id res chain seq x y z
N MET A 1 2.19 17.80 -51.25
CA MET A 1 1.06 16.85 -51.16
C MET A 1 1.21 16.19 -49.80
N VAL A 2 0.20 16.24 -48.94
CA VAL A 2 0.29 15.57 -47.62
C VAL A 2 0.50 14.09 -47.91
N ASP A 3 1.62 13.56 -47.43
CA ASP A 3 2.04 12.20 -47.74
C ASP A 3 1.04 11.24 -47.08
N VAL A 4 0.39 10.42 -47.90
CA VAL A 4 -0.68 9.53 -47.46
C VAL A 4 -0.13 8.49 -46.46
N ASP A 5 1.15 8.15 -46.61
CA ASP A 5 1.85 7.21 -45.75
C ASP A 5 2.09 7.78 -44.34
N ASP A 6 2.42 9.07 -44.20
CA ASP A 6 2.59 9.73 -42.89
C ASP A 6 1.28 9.80 -42.10
N VAL A 7 0.16 10.04 -42.79
CA VAL A 7 -1.18 10.07 -42.16
C VAL A 7 -1.60 8.67 -41.72
N LEU A 8 -1.22 7.63 -42.48
CA LEU A 8 -1.49 6.24 -42.14
C LEU A 8 -0.73 5.81 -40.89
N GLU A 9 0.57 6.10 -40.82
CA GLU A 9 1.41 5.74 -39.67
C GLU A 9 0.96 6.47 -38.38
N TRP A 10 0.55 7.73 -38.51
CA TRP A 10 0.02 8.49 -37.38
C TRP A 10 -1.34 7.94 -36.91
N SER A 11 -2.21 7.55 -37.84
CA SER A 11 -3.49 6.92 -37.54
C SER A 11 -3.32 5.59 -36.82
N GLU A 12 -2.37 4.74 -37.24
CA GLU A 12 -2.07 3.47 -36.59
C GLU A 12 -1.52 3.67 -35.16
N LYS A 13 -0.61 4.63 -34.96
CA LYS A 13 -0.09 4.96 -33.62
C LYS A 13 -1.20 5.46 -32.70
N VAL A 14 -2.06 6.36 -33.18
CA VAL A 14 -3.18 6.88 -32.39
C VAL A 14 -4.20 5.78 -32.10
N ALA A 15 -4.54 4.95 -33.07
CA ALA A 15 -5.45 3.81 -32.88
C ALA A 15 -4.88 2.81 -31.87
N THR A 16 -3.58 2.56 -31.89
CA THR A 16 -2.90 1.68 -30.93
C THR A 16 -2.91 2.26 -29.52
N VAL A 17 -2.61 3.56 -29.38
CA VAL A 17 -2.64 4.24 -28.07
C VAL A 17 -4.06 4.27 -27.51
N VAL A 18 -5.04 4.65 -28.32
CA VAL A 18 -6.46 4.66 -27.92
C VAL A 18 -6.93 3.25 -27.60
N GLY A 19 -6.56 2.26 -28.40
CA GLY A 19 -6.88 0.85 -28.18
C GLY A 19 -6.28 0.32 -26.87
N ASN A 20 -5.03 0.66 -26.56
CA ASN A 20 -4.39 0.31 -25.30
C ASN A 20 -5.03 1.01 -24.10
N LEU A 21 -5.37 2.30 -24.22
CA LEU A 21 -6.06 3.04 -23.17
C LEU A 21 -7.46 2.48 -22.89
N LEU A 22 -8.21 2.14 -23.93
CA LEU A 22 -9.51 1.49 -23.80
C LEU A 22 -9.38 0.10 -23.18
N SER A 23 -8.39 -0.69 -23.60
CA SER A 23 -8.14 -2.02 -23.02
C SER A 23 -7.78 -1.92 -21.55
N MET A 24 -6.91 -0.98 -21.17
CA MET A 24 -6.56 -0.71 -19.77
C MET A 24 -7.78 -0.26 -18.97
N LEU A 25 -8.60 0.64 -19.52
CA LEU A 25 -9.83 1.11 -18.88
C LEU A 25 -10.82 -0.03 -18.65
N LEU A 26 -10.98 -0.94 -19.63
CA LEU A 26 -11.83 -2.12 -19.52
C LEU A 26 -11.31 -3.10 -18.47
N ILE A 27 -9.99 -3.33 -18.39
CA ILE A 27 -9.40 -4.19 -17.36
C ILE A 27 -9.68 -3.59 -15.98
N VAL A 28 -9.44 -2.28 -15.82
CA VAL A 28 -9.74 -1.58 -14.56
C VAL A 28 -11.22 -1.72 -14.25
N GLN A 29 -12.11 -1.49 -15.21
CA GLN A 29 -13.56 -1.64 -15.05
C GLN A 29 -13.97 -3.04 -14.60
N MET A 30 -13.46 -4.08 -15.26
CA MET A 30 -13.72 -5.47 -14.88
C MET A 30 -13.20 -5.81 -13.48
N ILE A 31 -12.06 -5.24 -13.06
CA ILE A 31 -11.58 -5.35 -11.68
C ILE A 31 -12.61 -4.73 -10.73
N GLY A 32 -13.13 -3.53 -11.03
CA GLY A 32 -14.18 -2.90 -10.23
C GLY A 32 -15.46 -3.73 -10.18
N ASP A 33 -15.91 -4.27 -11.30
CA ASP A 33 -17.11 -5.13 -11.36
C ASP A 33 -16.92 -6.40 -10.52
N LEU A 34 -15.75 -7.03 -10.58
CA LEU A 34 -15.40 -8.21 -9.79
C LEU A 34 -15.31 -7.89 -8.29
N LEU A 35 -14.88 -6.66 -8.00
CA LEU A 35 -14.85 -6.07 -6.68
C LEU A 35 -16.23 -5.51 -6.24
N GLY A 36 -17.25 -5.51 -7.11
CA GLY A 36 -18.58 -4.97 -6.86
C GLY A 36 -18.62 -3.44 -6.63
N ILE A 37 -17.66 -2.69 -7.18
CA ILE A 37 -17.53 -1.23 -7.03
C ILE A 37 -17.72 -0.57 -8.40
N ASN A 38 -18.53 0.49 -8.47
CA ASN A 38 -18.51 1.39 -9.61
C ASN A 38 -17.26 2.30 -9.56
N ILE A 39 -16.29 2.04 -10.43
CA ILE A 39 -15.02 2.79 -10.48
C ILE A 39 -15.21 4.27 -10.78
N PHE A 40 -16.23 4.64 -11.55
CA PHE A 40 -16.49 6.05 -11.84
C PHE A 40 -16.96 6.79 -10.57
N ASP A 41 -17.75 6.15 -9.73
CA ASP A 41 -18.16 6.71 -8.43
C ASP A 41 -16.98 6.74 -7.45
N ALA A 42 -16.15 5.68 -7.43
CA ALA A 42 -14.94 5.62 -6.61
C ALA A 42 -13.93 6.71 -7.00
N LEU A 43 -13.73 6.96 -8.30
CA LEU A 43 -12.88 8.04 -8.82
C LEU A 43 -13.46 9.42 -8.50
N GLY A 44 -14.79 9.59 -8.63
CA GLY A 44 -15.47 10.82 -8.24
C GLY A 44 -15.33 11.14 -6.76
N ALA A 45 -15.47 10.13 -5.89
CA ALA A 45 -15.25 10.27 -4.45
C ALA A 45 -13.79 10.57 -4.11
N LEU A 46 -12.84 9.93 -4.81
CA LEU A 46 -11.40 10.21 -4.67
C LEU A 46 -11.05 11.65 -5.07
N MET A 47 -11.67 12.19 -6.13
CA MET A 47 -11.48 13.58 -6.54
C MET A 47 -12.13 14.58 -5.58
N ALA A 48 -13.32 14.25 -5.05
CA ALA A 48 -14.05 15.14 -4.15
C ALA A 48 -13.45 15.21 -2.74
N ARG A 49 -12.86 14.11 -2.26
CA ARG A 49 -12.22 14.01 -0.94
C ARG A 49 -10.94 13.17 -1.02
N PRO A 50 -9.81 13.75 -1.47
CA PRO A 50 -8.59 13.00 -1.80
C PRO A 50 -7.98 12.19 -0.66
N TRP A 51 -8.31 12.53 0.60
CA TRP A 51 -7.79 11.85 1.77
C TRP A 51 -8.82 11.01 2.54
N VAL A 52 -10.08 10.96 2.10
CA VAL A 52 -11.16 10.20 2.77
C VAL A 52 -11.46 8.96 1.97
N VAL A 53 -11.12 7.80 2.53
CA VAL A 53 -11.58 6.52 1.98
C VAL A 53 -13.10 6.44 2.18
N PRO A 54 -13.89 6.20 1.11
CA PRO A 54 -15.33 5.98 1.20
C PRO A 54 -15.66 4.86 2.19
N VAL A 55 -16.66 5.04 3.04
CA VAL A 55 -17.02 4.06 4.08
C VAL A 55 -17.52 2.77 3.44
N GLU A 56 -18.14 2.87 2.26
CA GLU A 56 -18.67 1.78 1.46
C GLU A 56 -17.57 0.80 1.02
N LEU A 57 -16.38 1.33 0.68
CA LEU A 57 -15.21 0.50 0.35
C LEU A 57 -14.65 -0.21 1.58
N VAL A 58 -14.68 0.45 2.73
CA VAL A 58 -14.23 -0.15 3.99
C VAL A 58 -15.16 -1.28 4.41
N GLU A 59 -16.46 -1.12 4.22
CA GLU A 59 -17.46 -2.15 4.53
C GLU A 59 -17.37 -3.34 3.56
N GLN A 60 -17.27 -3.09 2.26
CA GLN A 60 -17.18 -4.16 1.25
C GLN A 60 -15.88 -4.98 1.38
N TYR A 61 -14.78 -4.33 1.72
CA TYR A 61 -13.45 -4.95 1.90
C TYR A 61 -13.07 -5.16 3.36
N TYR A 62 -14.06 -5.16 4.27
CA TYR A 62 -13.80 -5.25 5.70
C TYR A 62 -12.91 -6.44 6.07
N TRP A 63 -13.09 -7.58 5.40
CA TRP A 63 -12.28 -8.79 5.60
C TRP A 63 -10.79 -8.58 5.30
N VAL A 64 -10.44 -7.79 4.27
CA VAL A 64 -9.04 -7.47 3.94
C VAL A 64 -8.45 -6.61 5.03
N TRP A 65 -9.13 -5.53 5.40
CA TRP A 65 -8.66 -4.60 6.42
C TRP A 65 -8.50 -5.28 7.79
N TYR A 66 -9.47 -6.12 8.16
CA TYR A 66 -9.41 -6.94 9.36
C TYR A 66 -8.24 -7.93 9.34
N SER A 67 -7.97 -8.56 8.19
CA SER A 67 -6.80 -9.45 8.04
C SER A 67 -5.48 -8.70 8.16
N MET A 68 -5.39 -7.46 7.66
CA MET A 68 -4.21 -6.61 7.81
C MET A 68 -3.99 -6.20 9.27
N GLU A 69 -5.06 -5.88 10.00
CA GLU A 69 -4.98 -5.58 11.43
C GLU A 69 -4.52 -6.81 12.23
N LEU A 70 -5.07 -7.99 11.95
CA LEU A 70 -4.62 -9.24 12.54
C LEU A 70 -3.15 -9.56 12.21
N ALA A 71 -2.73 -9.33 10.97
CA ALA A 71 -1.36 -9.52 10.54
C ALA A 71 -0.41 -8.55 11.28
N LEU A 72 -0.79 -7.28 11.41
CA LEU A 72 -0.03 -6.29 12.17
C LEU A 72 0.13 -6.73 13.63
N LEU A 73 -0.96 -7.17 14.27
CA LEU A 73 -0.95 -7.65 15.64
C LEU A 73 -0.07 -8.89 15.81
N ALA A 74 -0.18 -9.86 14.90
CA ALA A 74 0.64 -11.07 14.91
C ALA A 74 2.13 -10.74 14.76
N ILE A 75 2.49 -9.83 13.85
CA ILE A 75 3.88 -9.40 13.64
C ILE A 75 4.40 -8.67 14.88
N MET A 76 3.64 -7.75 15.47
CA MET A 76 4.07 -7.02 16.68
C MET A 76 4.28 -7.96 17.87
N LEU A 77 3.40 -8.95 18.07
CA LEU A 77 3.57 -9.96 19.11
C LEU A 77 4.79 -10.85 18.83
N ALA A 78 4.94 -11.33 17.59
CA ALA A 78 6.09 -12.13 17.20
C ALA A 78 7.41 -11.36 17.40
N ASP A 79 7.44 -10.08 17.04
CA ASP A 79 8.59 -9.21 17.21
C ASP A 79 8.94 -9.00 18.69
N GLN A 80 7.94 -8.78 19.54
CA GLN A 80 8.14 -8.65 20.98
C GLN A 80 8.69 -9.94 21.60
N VAL A 81 8.15 -11.10 21.23
CA VAL A 81 8.62 -12.41 21.70
C VAL A 81 10.03 -12.69 21.20
N TYR A 82 10.30 -12.44 19.92
CA TYR A 82 11.61 -12.64 19.32
C TYR A 82 12.66 -11.75 19.99
N THR A 83 12.39 -10.45 20.11
CA THR A 83 13.30 -9.49 20.72
C THR A 83 13.58 -9.83 22.18
N MET A 84 12.55 -10.18 22.96
CA MET A 84 12.72 -10.59 24.35
C MET A 84 13.57 -11.85 24.48
N ARG A 85 13.30 -12.89 23.68
CA ARG A 85 14.07 -14.14 23.67
C ARG A 85 15.50 -13.91 23.20
N TYR A 86 15.69 -13.11 22.16
CA TYR A 86 17.00 -12.81 21.60
C TYR A 86 17.89 -12.09 22.62
N MET A 87 17.36 -11.05 23.28
CA MET A 87 18.09 -10.33 24.33
C MET A 87 18.40 -11.21 25.54
N GLN A 88 17.51 -12.14 25.93
CA GLN A 88 17.79 -13.07 27.03
C GLN A 88 18.94 -14.04 26.71
N VAL A 89 19.02 -14.52 25.47
CA VAL A 89 20.01 -15.52 25.04
C VAL A 89 21.34 -14.88 24.69
N HIS A 90 21.32 -13.79 23.92
CA HIS A 90 22.53 -13.18 23.34
C HIS A 90 23.00 -11.95 24.12
N LYS A 91 22.17 -11.36 25.00
CA LYS A 91 22.45 -10.12 25.75
C LYS A 91 22.81 -8.91 24.88
N GLU A 92 22.51 -8.98 23.59
CA GLU A 92 22.77 -7.96 22.59
C GLU A 92 21.45 -7.60 21.89
N PRO A 93 21.33 -6.37 21.35
CA PRO A 93 20.18 -6.00 20.54
C PRO A 93 20.08 -6.89 19.29
N PRO A 94 18.87 -7.12 18.77
CA PRO A 94 18.68 -7.91 17.56
C PRO A 94 19.42 -7.31 16.35
N PRO A 95 19.79 -8.13 15.36
CA PRO A 95 20.56 -7.67 14.20
C PRO A 95 19.85 -6.52 13.47
N PRO A 96 20.57 -5.47 13.02
CA PRO A 96 19.98 -4.32 12.33
C PRO A 96 19.16 -4.70 11.08
N GLU A 97 19.55 -5.76 10.38
CA GLU A 97 18.83 -6.27 9.21
C GLU A 97 17.44 -6.79 9.58
N TYR A 98 17.33 -7.56 10.67
CA TYR A 98 16.04 -8.05 11.17
C TYR A 98 15.13 -6.87 11.54
N VAL A 99 15.65 -5.90 12.31
CA VAL A 99 14.89 -4.73 12.76
C VAL A 99 14.42 -3.90 11.57
N ARG A 100 15.21 -3.80 10.51
CA ARG A 100 14.83 -3.08 9.29
C ARG A 100 13.65 -3.74 8.57
N TRP A 101 13.70 -5.06 8.36
CA TRP A 101 12.61 -5.79 7.70
C TRP A 101 11.32 -5.80 8.52
N ILE A 102 11.42 -6.04 9.83
CA ILE A 102 10.25 -6.05 10.71
C ILE A 102 9.62 -4.66 10.82
N SER A 103 10.45 -3.61 10.95
CA SER A 103 9.97 -2.22 11.01
C SER A 103 9.34 -1.79 9.70
N LEU A 104 9.85 -2.24 8.55
CA LEU A 104 9.24 -1.99 7.24
C LEU A 104 7.88 -2.66 7.09
N ALA A 105 7.74 -3.90 7.54
CA ALA A 105 6.47 -4.62 7.52
C ALA A 105 5.43 -3.93 8.42
N ILE A 106 5.80 -3.61 9.66
CA ILE A 106 4.95 -2.90 10.62
C ILE A 106 4.57 -1.50 10.08
N PHE A 107 5.52 -0.76 9.52
CA PHE A 107 5.28 0.54 8.91
C PHE A 107 4.28 0.45 7.77
N THR A 108 4.48 -0.47 6.83
CA THR A 108 3.62 -0.60 5.65
C THR A 108 2.18 -0.93 6.05
N LEU A 109 1.98 -1.90 6.94
CA LEU A 109 0.65 -2.30 7.40
C LEU A 109 -0.03 -1.18 8.20
N SER A 110 0.68 -0.58 9.15
CA SER A 110 0.13 0.50 9.98
C SER A 110 -0.13 1.79 9.19
N PHE A 111 0.65 2.10 8.16
CA PHE A 111 0.43 3.24 7.27
C PHE A 111 -0.90 3.11 6.51
N TRP A 112 -1.14 1.97 5.88
CA TRP A 112 -2.41 1.73 5.17
C TRP A 112 -3.60 1.73 6.12
N LEU A 113 -3.48 1.07 7.28
CA LEU A 113 -4.53 1.07 8.30
C LEU A 113 -4.78 2.47 8.89
N ALA A 114 -3.75 3.31 9.02
CA ALA A 114 -3.88 4.69 9.49
C ALA A 114 -4.64 5.57 8.48
N ILE A 115 -4.41 5.38 7.18
CA ILE A 115 -5.14 6.13 6.14
C ILE A 115 -6.61 5.71 6.11
N VAL A 116 -6.89 4.41 6.23
CA VAL A 116 -8.24 3.85 6.11
C VAL A 116 -9.07 4.12 7.36
N PHE A 117 -8.60 3.71 8.54
CA PHE A 117 -9.38 3.79 9.78
C PHE A 117 -9.18 5.08 10.56
N ARG A 118 -8.05 5.77 10.33
CA ARG A 118 -7.70 7.04 11.01
C ARG A 118 -7.67 6.97 12.53
N TYR A 119 -7.48 5.78 13.09
CA TYR A 119 -7.29 5.62 14.52
C TYR A 119 -5.91 6.08 14.94
N THR A 120 -5.85 6.85 16.03
CA THR A 120 -4.62 7.39 16.61
C THR A 120 -3.57 6.30 16.86
N THR A 121 -4.02 5.10 17.25
CA THR A 121 -3.14 3.95 17.50
C THR A 121 -2.30 3.59 16.28
N PHE A 122 -2.89 3.52 15.08
CA PHE A 122 -2.14 3.19 13.87
C PHE A 122 -1.18 4.31 13.46
N PHE A 123 -1.55 5.57 13.67
CA PHE A 123 -0.63 6.70 13.48
C PHE A 123 0.59 6.62 14.40
N ILE A 124 0.39 6.27 15.67
CA ILE A 124 1.50 6.10 16.63
C ILE A 124 2.41 4.95 16.18
N ILE A 125 1.84 3.80 15.84
CA ILE A 125 2.62 2.63 15.38
C ILE A 125 3.39 2.97 14.09
N CYS A 126 2.74 3.65 13.15
CA CYS A 126 3.35 4.12 11.91
C CYS A 126 4.51 5.08 12.19
N ALA A 127 4.34 6.04 13.10
CA ALA A 127 5.40 6.97 13.47
C ALA A 127 6.57 6.26 14.16
N MET A 128 6.30 5.37 15.12
CA MET A 128 7.34 4.62 15.83
C MET A 128 8.12 3.68 14.90
N SER A 129 7.43 2.97 14.02
CA SER A 129 8.07 2.11 13.02
C SER A 129 8.86 2.92 12.00
N ALA A 130 8.39 4.09 11.56
CA ALA A 130 9.15 4.99 10.69
C ALA A 130 10.44 5.50 11.35
N ILE A 131 10.39 5.84 12.65
CA ILE A 131 11.58 6.23 13.42
C ILE A 131 12.56 5.05 13.51
N SER A 132 12.08 3.85 13.84
CA SER A 132 12.91 2.63 13.92
C SER A 132 13.56 2.29 12.57
N LEU A 133 12.81 2.43 11.47
CA LEU A 133 13.29 2.18 10.12
C LEU A 133 14.35 3.23 9.72
N SER A 134 14.11 4.50 10.04
CA SER A 134 15.08 5.58 9.84
C SER A 134 16.36 5.31 10.64
N TYR A 135 16.24 4.97 11.92
CA TYR A 135 17.37 4.64 12.78
C TYR A 135 18.20 3.47 12.22
N THR A 136 17.56 2.37 11.81
CA THR A 136 18.26 1.21 11.24
C THR A 136 18.90 1.46 9.87
N MET A 137 18.37 2.39 9.08
CA MET A 137 18.95 2.82 7.81
C MET A 137 20.16 3.74 7.99
N PHE A 138 20.11 4.64 8.98
CA PHE A 138 21.16 5.64 9.24
C PHE A 138 22.22 5.18 10.23
N ALA A 139 21.94 4.17 11.05
CA ALA A 139 22.91 3.46 11.88
C ALA A 139 23.80 2.56 10.99
N ARG A 140 24.54 3.14 10.05
CA ARG A 140 25.69 2.48 9.44
C ARG A 140 26.79 2.40 10.50
N ARG A 141 27.23 1.18 10.75
CA ARG A 141 28.41 0.76 11.54
C ARG A 141 29.58 1.75 11.37
N GLU A 142 30.00 2.37 12.45
CA GLU A 142 31.43 2.42 12.77
C GLU A 142 31.86 1.03 13.27
#